data_AF-A0A2U1E154-F1
#
_entry.id   AF-A0A2U1E154-F1
#
_cell.length_a   1.000
_cell.length_b   1.000
_cell.length_c   1.000
_cell.angle_alpha   90.00
_cell.angle_beta   90.00
_cell.angle_gamma   90.00
#
_symmetry.space_group_name_H-M   'P 1'
#
loop_
_entity.id
_entity.type
_entity.pdbx_description
1 polymer ?
#
loop_
_entity_poly.entity_id
_entity_poly.type
_entity_poly.pdbx_seq_one_letter_code
_entity_poly.pdbx_strand_id
1 'polypeptide(L)'
;MNLIRLQIHSQHLASFKAVAPVLSLLTGGVIAAWVYFSVASPQRVGHYLTLHQVLETLSIAVSALVFAVGWKAHSLNPQRNVLILACGFLGVAILDFSHMLSFAGMPDYITPNSVAKGINFWLPARYLGALTLLAAVTLHWRVPGDAAAPGPGRFVVLMLVLAAVAAIHAVFFWFPQWYPQTYDAQGLTRFKIASEYGVVALYAASLGALLHWARERAAFDVARLFAAVWVMALSEFFFTFYIIATDPFNLLGHIYKVVGYYYLYRAIFVGTIEAPYRVLKQSDKAMRAVLDAVPDLMFEVTRDGHYVQIHTRQPELLLMPASEVVGRSIHDI
;
A
#
# COMPACT_ATOMS: atom_id res chain seq x y z
N MET A 1 19.00 24.48 23.43
CA MET A 1 17.68 24.41 22.77
C MET A 1 17.58 23.07 22.03
N ASN A 2 17.15 22.02 22.73
CA ASN A 2 17.05 20.66 22.18
C ASN A 2 15.74 20.51 21.39
N LEU A 3 15.71 21.05 20.17
CA LEU A 3 14.58 20.86 19.27
C LEU A 3 14.77 19.52 18.54
N ILE A 4 13.97 18.54 18.98
CA ILE A 4 13.61 17.31 18.25
C ILE A 4 14.73 16.26 18.15
N ARG A 5 15.07 15.59 19.26
CA ARG A 5 15.45 14.17 19.15
C ARG A 5 14.16 13.41 18.84
N LEU A 6 13.94 13.09 17.56
CA LEU A 6 12.90 12.16 17.14
C LEU A 6 13.19 10.81 17.81
N GLN A 7 12.56 10.56 18.97
CA GLN A 7 12.67 9.30 19.68
C GLN A 7 11.86 8.24 18.94
N ILE A 8 12.48 7.60 17.95
CA ILE A 8 11.91 6.45 17.25
C ILE A 8 11.95 5.26 18.22
N HIS A 9 10.80 4.61 18.43
CA HIS A 9 10.70 3.42 19.24
C HIS A 9 11.61 2.31 18.69
N SER A 10 12.27 1.56 19.57
CA SER A 10 13.30 0.57 19.19
C SER A 10 12.82 -0.48 18.19
N GLN A 11 11.53 -0.84 18.25
CA GLN A 11 10.86 -1.75 17.29
C GLN A 11 11.03 -1.29 15.83
N HIS A 12 11.02 0.02 15.57
CA HIS A 12 11.03 0.57 14.21
C HIS A 12 12.44 0.93 13.72
N LEU A 13 13.42 1.05 14.63
CA LEU A 13 14.74 1.61 14.33
C LEU A 13 15.47 0.83 13.23
N ALA A 14 15.42 -0.50 13.25
CA ALA A 14 16.06 -1.33 12.23
C ALA A 14 15.44 -1.11 10.84
N SER A 15 14.10 -1.05 10.77
CA SER A 15 13.39 -0.80 9.51
C SER A 15 13.63 0.61 8.97
N PHE A 16 13.67 1.64 9.84
CA PHE A 16 14.03 2.99 9.43
C PHE A 16 15.46 3.09 8.92
N LYS A 17 16.42 2.44 9.57
CA LYS A 17 17.81 2.35 9.09
C LYS A 17 17.91 1.67 7.72
N ALA A 18 17.06 0.67 7.46
CA ALA A 18 17.05 -0.03 6.18
C ALA A 18 16.51 0.83 5.03
N VAL A 19 15.51 1.69 5.27
CA VAL A 19 14.92 2.53 4.21
C VAL A 19 15.64 3.88 4.05
N ALA A 20 16.31 4.38 5.09
CA ALA A 20 16.92 5.72 5.09
C ALA A 20 17.88 6.00 3.93
N PRO A 21 18.80 5.09 3.53
CA PRO A 21 19.72 5.35 2.40
C PRO A 21 18.97 5.61 1.09
N VAL A 22 17.91 4.83 0.84
CA VAL A 22 17.08 4.96 -0.36
C VAL A 22 16.32 6.28 -0.32
N LEU A 23 15.71 6.64 0.81
CA LEU A 23 15.00 7.90 0.95
C LEU A 23 15.91 9.11 0.80
N SER A 24 17.13 9.06 1.35
CA SER A 24 18.14 10.11 1.18
C SER A 24 18.56 10.25 -0.29
N LEU A 25 18.79 9.13 -0.98
CA LEU A 25 19.13 9.13 -2.40
C LEU A 25 18.01 9.75 -3.26
N LEU A 26 16.77 9.34 -3.03
CA LEU A 26 15.61 9.86 -3.76
C LEU A 26 15.36 11.34 -3.46
N THR A 27 15.51 11.76 -2.20
CA THR A 27 15.40 13.18 -1.83
C THR A 27 16.50 14.00 -2.49
N GLY A 28 17.75 13.51 -2.47
CA GLY A 28 18.87 14.12 -3.19
C GLY A 28 18.64 14.19 -4.70
N GLY A 29 17.98 13.17 -5.28
CA GLY A 29 17.57 13.15 -6.68
C GLY A 29 16.61 14.28 -7.05
N VAL A 30 15.62 14.59 -6.20
CA VAL A 30 14.73 15.75 -6.41
C VAL A 30 15.51 17.05 -6.40
N ILE A 31 16.39 17.24 -5.41
CA ILE A 31 17.21 18.45 -5.29
C ILE A 31 18.13 18.60 -6.49
N ALA A 32 18.81 17.53 -6.90
CA ALA A 32 19.71 17.52 -8.04
C ALA A 32 18.97 17.83 -9.36
N ALA A 33 17.79 17.24 -9.56
CA ALA A 33 16.96 17.52 -10.72
C ALA A 33 16.50 18.98 -10.74
N TRP A 34 16.05 19.51 -9.60
CA TRP A 34 15.66 20.91 -9.47
C TRP A 34 16.82 21.87 -9.79
N VAL A 35 18.02 21.62 -9.24
CA VAL A 35 19.21 22.41 -9.52
C VAL A 35 19.59 22.34 -11.01
N TYR A 36 19.64 21.15 -11.59
CA TYR A 36 20.04 20.98 -12.99
C TYR A 36 19.10 21.70 -13.96
N PHE A 37 17.78 21.51 -13.79
CA PHE A 37 16.78 22.09 -14.68
C PHE A 37 16.40 23.54 -14.33
N SER A 38 16.91 24.10 -13.23
CA SER A 38 16.87 25.55 -13.01
C SER A 38 17.75 26.31 -14.02
N VAL A 39 18.70 25.61 -14.65
CA VAL A 39 19.64 26.16 -15.64
C VAL A 39 19.39 25.55 -17.03
N ALA A 40 19.06 24.26 -17.10
CA ALA A 40 18.79 23.55 -18.35
C ALA A 40 17.29 23.60 -18.73
N SER A 41 17.00 23.84 -20.02
CA SER A 41 15.62 23.71 -20.52
C SER A 41 15.26 22.23 -20.70
N PRO A 42 14.18 21.72 -20.07
CA PRO A 42 13.79 20.33 -20.21
C PRO A 42 13.34 20.04 -21.65
N GLN A 43 13.99 19.05 -22.27
CA GLN A 43 13.65 18.58 -23.61
C GLN A 43 12.65 17.42 -23.54
N ARG A 44 11.86 17.22 -24.61
CA ARG A 44 10.96 16.07 -24.71
C ARG A 44 11.74 14.77 -24.66
N VAL A 45 11.26 13.81 -23.89
CA VAL A 45 11.88 12.48 -23.80
C VAL A 45 11.47 11.63 -25.01
N GLY A 46 12.45 11.00 -25.66
CA GLY A 46 12.19 10.03 -26.74
C GLY A 46 11.41 8.82 -26.22
N HIS A 47 10.47 8.30 -27.02
CA HIS A 47 9.60 7.18 -26.65
C HIS A 47 8.81 7.36 -25.35
N TYR A 48 8.55 8.62 -24.95
CA TYR A 48 7.86 8.95 -23.69
C TYR A 48 6.54 8.18 -23.53
N LEU A 49 5.73 8.10 -24.59
CA LEU A 49 4.42 7.43 -24.53
C LEU A 49 4.53 5.95 -24.11
N THR A 50 5.53 5.22 -24.61
CA THR A 50 5.77 3.83 -24.23
C THR A 50 6.24 3.72 -22.79
N LEU A 51 7.19 4.57 -22.38
CA LEU A 51 7.71 4.59 -21.01
C LEU A 51 6.60 4.92 -20.01
N HIS A 52 5.80 5.93 -20.31
CA HIS A 52 4.63 6.32 -19.52
C HIS A 52 3.65 5.15 -19.34
N GLN A 53 3.27 4.47 -20.43
CA GLN A 53 2.35 3.33 -20.36
C GLN A 53 2.90 2.18 -19.51
N VAL A 54 4.20 1.87 -19.61
CA VAL A 54 4.83 0.83 -18.77
C VAL A 54 4.78 1.22 -17.29
N LEU A 55 5.17 2.45 -16.95
CA LEU A 55 5.20 2.93 -15.57
C LEU A 55 3.79 3.04 -14.96
N GLU A 56 2.80 3.49 -15.75
CA GLU A 56 1.40 3.50 -15.37
C GLU A 56 0.88 2.08 -15.13
N THR A 57 1.12 1.17 -16.07
CA THR A 57 0.70 -0.24 -15.93
C THR A 57 1.27 -0.89 -14.67
N LEU A 58 2.55 -0.65 -14.36
CA LEU A 58 3.17 -1.13 -13.13
C LEU A 58 2.46 -0.56 -11.89
N SER A 59 2.20 0.74 -11.86
CA SER A 59 1.53 1.40 -10.72
C SER A 59 0.09 0.92 -10.54
N ILE A 60 -0.65 0.74 -11.63
CA ILE A 60 -2.02 0.20 -11.65
C ILE A 60 -2.03 -1.24 -11.14
N ALA A 61 -1.11 -2.08 -11.62
CA ALA A 61 -0.98 -3.46 -11.16
C ALA A 61 -0.68 -3.55 -9.66
N VAL A 62 0.23 -2.72 -9.15
CA VAL A 62 0.54 -2.64 -7.72
C VAL A 62 -0.68 -2.20 -6.91
N SER A 63 -1.44 -1.22 -7.39
CA SER A 63 -2.68 -0.75 -6.73
C SER A 63 -3.76 -1.83 -6.69
N ALA A 64 -3.92 -2.59 -7.78
CA ALA A 64 -4.82 -3.73 -7.84
C ALA A 64 -4.39 -4.87 -6.87
N LEU A 65 -3.09 -5.12 -6.74
CA LEU A 65 -2.55 -6.07 -5.76
C LEU A 65 -2.80 -5.62 -4.32
N VAL A 66 -2.66 -4.31 -4.03
CA VAL A 66 -3.01 -3.73 -2.73
C VAL A 66 -4.48 -3.98 -2.41
N PHE A 67 -5.39 -3.78 -3.37
CA PHE A 67 -6.80 -4.13 -3.20
C PHE A 67 -7.00 -5.62 -2.94
N ALA A 68 -6.44 -6.50 -3.79
CA ALA A 68 -6.64 -7.94 -3.69
C ALA A 68 -6.16 -8.51 -2.34
N VAL A 69 -4.93 -8.14 -1.94
CA VAL A 69 -4.33 -8.57 -0.67
C VAL A 69 -5.10 -8.00 0.51
N GLY A 70 -5.37 -6.69 0.52
CA GLY A 70 -6.04 -6.03 1.64
C GLY A 70 -7.49 -6.48 1.81
N TRP A 71 -8.23 -6.69 0.71
CA TRP A 71 -9.59 -7.21 0.73
C TRP A 71 -9.66 -8.63 1.31
N LYS A 72 -8.75 -9.52 0.85
CA LYS A 72 -8.68 -10.87 1.38
C LYS A 72 -8.23 -10.89 2.84
N ALA A 73 -7.21 -10.13 3.19
CA ALA A 73 -6.71 -10.02 4.56
C ALA A 73 -7.80 -9.53 5.52
N HIS A 74 -8.56 -8.49 5.14
CA HIS A 74 -9.68 -8.01 5.93
C HIS A 74 -10.78 -9.06 6.13
N SER A 75 -11.01 -9.93 5.15
CA SER A 75 -12.00 -11.02 5.30
C SER A 75 -11.59 -12.10 6.31
N LEU A 76 -10.28 -12.27 6.55
CA LEU A 76 -9.72 -13.22 7.50
C LEU A 76 -9.52 -12.59 8.88
N ASN A 77 -9.02 -11.35 8.92
CA ASN A 77 -8.77 -10.57 10.13
C ASN A 77 -9.26 -9.12 9.91
N PRO A 78 -10.47 -8.77 10.38
CA PRO A 78 -11.09 -7.48 10.10
C PRO A 78 -10.33 -6.28 10.66
N GLN A 79 -9.54 -5.63 9.79
CA GLN A 79 -8.86 -4.37 10.08
C GLN A 79 -9.42 -3.24 9.20
N ARG A 80 -9.96 -2.18 9.81
CA ARG A 80 -10.58 -1.05 9.08
C ARG A 80 -9.59 -0.33 8.18
N ASN A 81 -8.37 -0.13 8.66
CA ASN A 81 -7.34 0.64 7.95
C ASN A 81 -6.90 -0.10 6.68
N VAL A 82 -6.76 -1.43 6.75
CA VAL A 82 -6.46 -2.29 5.60
C VAL A 82 -7.61 -2.28 4.59
N LEU A 83 -8.86 -2.31 5.04
CA LEU A 83 -10.03 -2.24 4.15
C LEU A 83 -10.10 -0.91 3.40
N ILE A 84 -9.85 0.21 4.09
CA ILE A 84 -9.85 1.55 3.49
C ILE A 84 -8.73 1.68 2.47
N LEU A 85 -7.51 1.25 2.81
CA LEU A 85 -6.39 1.18 1.87
C LEU A 85 -6.77 0.34 0.64
N ALA A 86 -7.32 -0.86 0.85
CA ALA A 86 -7.71 -1.74 -0.24
C ALA A 86 -8.73 -1.08 -1.17
N CYS A 87 -9.86 -0.61 -0.63
CA CYS A 87 -10.93 -0.02 -1.44
C CYS A 87 -10.47 1.26 -2.13
N GLY A 88 -9.77 2.15 -1.42
CA GLY A 88 -9.25 3.38 -1.99
C GLY A 88 -8.27 3.13 -3.13
N PHE A 89 -7.34 2.18 -2.99
CA PHE A 89 -6.39 1.84 -4.04
C PHE A 89 -7.00 1.09 -5.23
N LEU A 90 -8.16 0.42 -5.07
CA LEU A 90 -8.95 0.00 -6.23
C LEU A 90 -9.45 1.19 -7.03
N GLY A 91 -9.99 2.22 -6.36
CA GLY A 91 -10.42 3.44 -7.02
C GLY A 91 -9.26 4.19 -7.69
N VAL A 92 -8.09 4.23 -7.04
CA VAL A 92 -6.85 4.77 -7.63
C VAL A 92 -6.48 3.98 -8.88
N ALA A 93 -6.51 2.64 -8.85
CA ALA A 93 -6.20 1.82 -10.02
C ALA A 93 -7.11 2.11 -11.21
N ILE A 94 -8.42 2.27 -10.98
CA ILE A 94 -9.39 2.60 -12.03
C ILE A 94 -9.12 4.00 -12.60
N LEU A 95 -8.89 5.00 -11.74
CA LEU A 95 -8.61 6.37 -12.18
C LEU A 95 -7.25 6.49 -12.91
N ASP A 96 -6.19 5.82 -12.43
CA ASP A 96 -4.89 5.78 -13.09
C ASP A 96 -4.98 5.07 -14.45
N PHE A 97 -5.81 4.02 -14.56
CA PHE A 97 -6.08 3.38 -15.85
C PHE A 97 -6.77 4.33 -16.84
N SER A 98 -7.80 5.06 -16.39
CA SER A 98 -8.47 6.09 -17.20
C SER A 98 -7.55 7.26 -17.56
N HIS A 99 -6.64 7.64 -16.66
CA HIS A 99 -5.57 8.61 -16.94
C HIS A 99 -4.65 8.12 -18.06
N MET A 100 -4.15 6.88 -17.95
CA MET A 100 -3.27 6.27 -18.96
C MET A 100 -3.93 6.23 -20.34
N LEU A 101 -5.21 5.82 -20.41
CA LEU A 101 -5.96 5.79 -21.67
C LEU A 101 -6.34 7.16 -22.20
N SER A 102 -6.38 8.19 -21.34
CA SER A 102 -6.70 9.56 -21.73
C SER A 102 -5.50 10.37 -22.24
N PHE A 103 -4.31 9.77 -22.26
CA PHE A 103 -3.08 10.46 -22.63
C PHE A 103 -3.07 10.91 -24.10
N ALA A 104 -2.58 12.13 -24.36
CA ALA A 104 -2.48 12.68 -25.70
C ALA A 104 -1.48 11.87 -26.56
N GLY A 105 -1.98 11.18 -27.59
CA GLY A 105 -1.21 10.25 -28.42
C GLY A 105 -1.71 8.81 -28.39
N MET A 106 -2.65 8.49 -27.48
CA MET A 106 -3.44 7.25 -27.50
C MET A 106 -4.73 7.43 -28.32
N PRO A 107 -5.31 6.35 -28.87
CA PRO A 107 -6.67 6.38 -29.42
C PRO A 107 -7.68 6.95 -28.43
N ASP A 108 -8.70 7.63 -28.94
CA ASP A 108 -9.69 8.32 -28.11
C ASP A 108 -10.39 7.38 -27.13
N TYR A 109 -10.30 7.72 -25.84
CA TYR A 109 -10.94 6.95 -24.77
C TYR A 109 -12.32 7.55 -24.45
N ILE A 110 -13.38 7.07 -25.10
CA ILE A 110 -14.77 7.58 -25.02
C ILE A 110 -14.96 8.97 -25.63
N THR A 111 -14.13 9.95 -25.25
CA THR A 111 -14.07 11.31 -25.82
C THR A 111 -12.65 11.62 -26.30
N PRO A 112 -12.43 12.67 -27.12
CA PRO A 112 -11.10 13.02 -27.60
C PRO A 112 -10.07 13.18 -26.49
N ASN A 113 -8.89 12.58 -26.68
CA ASN A 113 -7.81 12.66 -25.70
C ASN A 113 -7.08 14.00 -25.72
N SER A 114 -6.69 14.46 -24.53
CA SER A 114 -5.98 15.73 -24.36
C SER A 114 -5.15 15.71 -23.08
N VAL A 115 -4.18 16.62 -22.98
CA VAL A 115 -3.38 16.80 -21.75
C VAL A 115 -4.30 17.12 -20.56
N ALA A 116 -5.29 18.00 -20.76
CA ALA A 116 -6.27 18.35 -19.72
C ALA A 116 -7.05 17.12 -19.24
N LYS A 117 -7.57 16.29 -20.15
CA LYS A 117 -8.32 15.07 -19.80
C LYS A 117 -7.45 14.07 -19.03
N GLY A 118 -6.19 13.90 -19.45
CA GLY A 118 -5.21 13.11 -18.71
C GLY A 118 -5.03 13.62 -17.27
N ILE A 119 -4.81 14.93 -17.08
CA ILE A 119 -4.66 15.54 -15.75
C ILE A 119 -5.95 15.40 -14.93
N ASN A 120 -7.12 15.54 -15.57
CA ASN A 120 -8.41 15.45 -14.90
C ASN A 120 -8.62 14.08 -14.27
N PHE A 121 -8.17 12.97 -14.86
CA PHE A 121 -8.21 11.66 -14.19
C PHE A 121 -7.08 11.46 -13.17
N TRP A 122 -5.88 11.99 -13.47
CA TRP A 122 -4.71 11.85 -12.61
C TRP A 122 -4.88 12.52 -11.25
N LEU A 123 -5.36 13.77 -11.22
CA LEU A 123 -5.42 14.58 -10.00
C LEU A 123 -6.39 13.98 -8.95
N PRO A 124 -7.62 13.57 -9.29
CA PRO A 124 -8.49 12.82 -8.38
C PRO A 124 -7.91 11.48 -7.93
N ALA A 125 -7.14 10.77 -8.79
CA ALA A 125 -6.45 9.56 -8.36
C ALA A 125 -5.43 9.88 -7.25
N ARG A 126 -4.68 10.98 -7.38
CA ARG A 126 -3.75 11.45 -6.34
C ARG A 126 -4.48 11.82 -5.05
N TYR A 127 -5.56 12.59 -5.13
CA TYR A 127 -6.36 12.95 -3.97
C TYR A 127 -6.98 11.73 -3.28
N LEU A 128 -7.55 10.80 -4.05
CA LEU A 128 -8.09 9.56 -3.50
C LEU A 128 -7.00 8.75 -2.79
N GLY A 129 -5.82 8.61 -3.39
CA GLY A 129 -4.67 7.94 -2.78
C GLY A 129 -4.21 8.63 -1.49
N ALA A 130 -4.02 9.95 -1.52
CA ALA A 130 -3.55 10.73 -0.38
C ALA A 130 -4.57 10.76 0.77
N LEU A 131 -5.87 10.93 0.48
CA LEU A 131 -6.95 10.86 1.47
C LEU A 131 -7.10 9.46 2.04
N THR A 132 -6.98 8.42 1.21
CA THR A 132 -7.02 7.02 1.64
C THR A 132 -5.87 6.70 2.59
N LEU A 133 -4.65 7.16 2.27
CA LEU A 133 -3.48 7.01 3.13
C LEU A 133 -3.66 7.80 4.43
N LEU A 134 -4.09 9.06 4.38
CA LEU A 134 -4.34 9.88 5.55
C LEU A 134 -5.40 9.27 6.47
N ALA A 135 -6.53 8.84 5.90
CA ALA A 135 -7.60 8.17 6.62
C ALA A 135 -7.09 6.87 7.25
N ALA A 136 -6.30 6.07 6.52
CA ALA A 136 -5.67 4.90 7.09
C ALA A 136 -4.82 5.31 8.29
N VAL A 137 -3.84 6.22 8.14
CA VAL A 137 -2.83 6.60 9.18
C VAL A 137 -3.39 7.30 10.42
N THR A 138 -4.59 7.86 10.32
CA THR A 138 -5.27 8.55 11.43
C THR A 138 -6.31 7.68 12.13
N LEU A 139 -6.83 6.64 11.48
CA LEU A 139 -7.74 5.71 12.12
C LEU A 139 -6.96 4.79 13.07
N HIS A 140 -7.58 4.51 14.21
CA HIS A 140 -6.94 3.73 15.28
C HIS A 140 -6.54 2.33 14.79
N TRP A 141 -5.24 2.03 14.72
CA TRP A 141 -4.75 0.66 14.52
C TRP A 141 -4.94 -0.10 15.81
N ARG A 142 -5.90 -1.02 15.79
CA ARG A 142 -6.23 -1.82 16.97
C ARG A 142 -5.17 -2.86 17.28
N VAL A 143 -4.98 -3.07 18.57
CA VAL A 143 -4.19 -4.18 19.11
C VAL A 143 -5.08 -5.45 19.05
N PRO A 144 -4.52 -6.65 18.80
CA PRO A 144 -5.29 -7.88 18.86
C PRO A 144 -5.99 -8.03 20.23
N GLY A 145 -7.32 -8.10 20.25
CA GLY A 145 -8.13 -8.27 21.47
C GLY A 145 -9.30 -7.29 21.65
N ASP A 146 -9.32 -6.16 20.93
CA ASP A 146 -10.39 -5.17 21.06
C ASP A 146 -11.68 -5.58 20.34
N ALA A 147 -12.78 -5.72 21.10
CA ALA A 147 -14.12 -5.96 20.57
C ALA A 147 -14.56 -4.77 19.67
N ALA A 148 -14.92 -5.07 18.43
CA ALA A 148 -15.25 -4.04 17.46
C ALA A 148 -16.68 -3.53 17.62
N ALA A 149 -16.85 -2.20 17.79
CA ALA A 149 -18.07 -1.56 17.33
C ALA A 149 -18.26 -1.86 15.82
N PRO A 150 -19.45 -2.27 15.36
CA PRO A 150 -19.70 -2.59 13.96
C PRO A 150 -19.44 -1.33 13.11
N GLY A 151 -18.50 -1.44 12.18
CA GLY A 151 -18.28 -0.41 11.16
C GLY A 151 -19.25 -0.62 9.99
N PRO A 152 -19.28 0.31 9.02
CA PRO A 152 -19.96 0.04 7.76
C PRO A 152 -19.41 -1.26 7.17
N GLY A 153 -20.30 -2.12 6.67
CA GLY A 153 -19.90 -3.39 6.08
C GLY A 153 -18.91 -3.17 4.92
N ARG A 154 -17.96 -4.10 4.71
CA ARG A 154 -16.91 -3.98 3.68
C ARG A 154 -17.42 -3.58 2.29
N PHE A 155 -18.62 -4.04 1.93
CA PHE A 155 -19.27 -3.71 0.67
C PHE A 155 -19.76 -2.27 0.60
N VAL A 156 -20.16 -1.66 1.72
CA VAL A 156 -20.54 -0.24 1.77
C VAL A 156 -19.35 0.64 1.45
N VAL A 157 -18.19 0.38 2.06
CA VAL A 157 -16.95 1.13 1.78
C VAL A 157 -16.56 1.00 0.31
N LEU A 158 -16.60 -0.22 -0.23
CA LEU A 158 -16.33 -0.47 -1.65
C LEU A 158 -17.30 0.29 -2.57
N MET A 159 -18.60 0.20 -2.31
CA MET A 159 -19.62 0.89 -3.10
C MET A 159 -19.49 2.40 -3.05
N LEU A 160 -19.12 2.98 -1.90
CA LEU A 160 -18.86 4.41 -1.79
C LEU A 160 -17.68 4.84 -2.66
N VAL A 161 -16.57 4.10 -2.65
CA VAL A 161 -15.42 4.40 -3.51
C VAL A 161 -15.80 4.26 -4.99
N LEU A 162 -16.47 3.18 -5.37
CA LEU A 162 -16.90 2.96 -6.75
C LEU A 162 -17.90 4.02 -7.22
N ALA A 163 -18.84 4.45 -6.37
CA ALA A 163 -19.77 5.53 -6.67
C ALA A 163 -19.04 6.86 -6.87
N ALA A 164 -18.05 7.18 -6.03
CA ALA A 164 -17.22 8.38 -6.19
C ALA A 164 -16.43 8.33 -7.51
N VAL A 165 -15.80 7.19 -7.83
CA VAL A 165 -15.08 6.99 -9.09
C VAL A 165 -16.03 7.12 -10.29
N ALA A 166 -17.21 6.51 -10.24
CA ALA A 166 -18.22 6.62 -11.31
C ALA A 166 -18.68 8.06 -11.51
N ALA A 167 -18.91 8.81 -10.42
CA ALA A 167 -19.28 10.23 -10.49
C ALA A 167 -18.16 11.07 -11.14
N ILE A 168 -16.89 10.80 -10.80
CA ILE A 168 -15.73 11.47 -11.42
C ILE A 168 -15.69 11.21 -12.94
N HIS A 169 -15.87 9.94 -13.37
CA HIS A 169 -15.95 9.62 -14.80
C HIS A 169 -17.13 10.31 -15.48
N ALA A 170 -18.29 10.36 -14.81
CA ALA A 170 -19.48 11.02 -15.32
C ALA A 170 -19.23 12.52 -15.58
N VAL A 171 -18.58 13.20 -14.62
CA VAL A 171 -18.22 14.61 -14.77
C VAL A 171 -17.23 14.80 -15.93
N PHE A 172 -16.17 14.01 -16.03
CA PHE A 172 -15.13 14.28 -17.04
C PHE A 172 -15.50 13.90 -18.47
N PHE A 173 -16.38 12.92 -18.68
CA PHE A 173 -16.83 12.57 -20.01
C PHE A 173 -17.99 13.45 -20.50
N TRP A 174 -18.95 13.78 -19.64
CA TRP A 174 -20.19 14.45 -20.07
C TRP A 174 -20.32 15.90 -19.58
N PHE A 175 -19.64 16.28 -18.49
CA PHE A 175 -19.73 17.62 -17.90
C PHE A 175 -18.36 18.23 -17.58
N PRO A 176 -17.36 18.18 -18.47
CA PRO A 176 -15.99 18.63 -18.17
C PRO A 176 -15.94 20.11 -17.75
N GLN A 177 -16.90 20.92 -18.18
CA GLN A 177 -17.04 22.34 -17.81
C GLN A 177 -17.38 22.58 -16.33
N TRP A 178 -17.86 21.56 -15.59
CA TRP A 178 -18.08 21.68 -14.15
C TRP A 178 -16.78 21.59 -13.34
N TYR A 179 -15.70 21.11 -13.97
CA TYR A 179 -14.40 21.02 -13.35
C TYR A 179 -13.52 22.19 -13.80
N PRO A 180 -12.77 22.85 -12.88
CA PRO A 180 -11.90 23.94 -13.27
C PRO A 180 -10.86 23.47 -14.29
N GLN A 181 -10.52 24.33 -15.25
CA GLN A 181 -9.52 23.99 -16.26
C GLN A 181 -8.19 23.66 -15.58
N THR A 182 -7.55 22.58 -16.02
CA THR A 182 -6.26 22.12 -15.50
C THR A 182 -5.11 22.44 -16.43
N TYR A 183 -5.38 22.58 -17.74
CA TYR A 183 -4.42 22.91 -18.78
C TYR A 183 -5.07 23.83 -19.83
N ASP A 184 -4.35 24.85 -20.27
CA ASP A 184 -4.77 25.81 -21.29
C ASP A 184 -3.64 26.09 -22.31
N ALA A 185 -3.82 27.10 -23.15
CA ALA A 185 -2.84 27.46 -24.18
C ALA A 185 -1.49 27.95 -23.62
N GLN A 186 -1.44 28.41 -22.36
CA GLN A 186 -0.24 28.84 -21.65
C GLN A 186 0.42 27.70 -20.87
N GLY A 187 -0.23 26.54 -20.80
CA GLY A 187 0.25 25.35 -20.12
C GLY A 187 -0.59 25.01 -18.89
N LEU A 188 0.07 24.72 -17.77
CA LEU A 188 -0.61 24.34 -16.53
C LEU A 188 -1.29 25.54 -15.87
N THR A 189 -2.56 25.36 -15.50
CA THR A 189 -3.31 26.41 -14.82
C THR A 189 -2.89 26.55 -13.35
N ARG A 190 -3.20 27.72 -12.76
CA ARG A 190 -3.02 27.95 -11.31
C ARG A 190 -3.82 26.97 -10.46
N PHE A 191 -5.02 26.60 -10.91
CA PHE A 191 -5.85 25.63 -10.20
C PHE A 191 -5.15 24.26 -10.08
N LYS A 192 -4.58 23.77 -11.19
CA LYS A 192 -3.82 22.52 -11.20
C LYS A 192 -2.65 22.59 -10.21
N ILE A 193 -1.82 23.62 -10.30
CA ILE A 193 -0.63 23.76 -9.45
C ILE A 193 -1.01 23.87 -7.96
N ALA A 194 -2.02 24.68 -7.62
CA ALA A 194 -2.50 24.81 -6.25
C ALA A 194 -3.05 23.48 -5.69
N SER A 195 -3.73 22.70 -6.54
CA SER A 195 -4.25 21.38 -6.16
C SER A 195 -3.12 20.38 -5.89
N GLU A 196 -2.03 20.41 -6.64
CA GLU A 196 -0.85 19.56 -6.38
C GLU A 196 -0.22 19.87 -5.03
N TYR A 197 -0.08 21.15 -4.66
CA TYR A 197 0.33 21.53 -3.31
C TYR A 197 -0.65 21.04 -2.24
N GLY A 198 -1.94 20.99 -2.55
CA GLY A 198 -2.96 20.36 -1.70
C GLY A 198 -2.69 18.87 -1.47
N VAL A 199 -2.33 18.12 -2.51
CA VAL A 199 -1.93 16.70 -2.41
C VAL A 199 -0.66 16.57 -1.56
N VAL A 200 0.36 17.40 -1.79
CA VAL A 200 1.59 17.43 -0.98
C VAL A 200 1.27 17.69 0.50
N ALA A 201 0.35 18.59 0.80
CA ALA A 201 -0.08 18.86 2.17
C ALA A 201 -0.75 17.64 2.84
N LEU A 202 -1.56 16.88 2.10
CA LEU A 202 -2.15 15.62 2.59
C LEU A 202 -1.09 14.55 2.88
N TYR A 203 -0.07 14.42 2.03
CA TYR A 203 1.07 13.55 2.30
C TYR A 203 1.87 14.03 3.51
N ALA A 204 2.12 15.33 3.64
CA ALA A 204 2.80 15.90 4.81
C ALA A 204 2.03 15.62 6.12
N ALA A 205 0.70 15.76 6.10
CA ALA A 205 -0.15 15.38 7.23
C ALA A 205 -0.03 13.89 7.56
N SER A 206 -0.03 13.03 6.54
CA SER A 206 0.14 11.58 6.69
C SER A 206 1.50 11.21 7.29
N LEU A 207 2.58 11.88 6.85
CA LEU A 207 3.92 11.74 7.41
C LEU A 207 3.96 12.18 8.87
N GLY A 208 3.30 13.29 9.22
CA GLY A 208 3.16 13.75 10.61
C GLY A 208 2.51 12.70 11.51
N ALA A 209 1.41 12.10 11.05
CA ALA A 209 0.75 11.01 11.77
C ALA A 209 1.66 9.77 11.91
N LEU A 210 2.42 9.41 10.87
CA LEU A 210 3.37 8.29 10.92
C LEU A 210 4.56 8.56 11.86
N LEU A 211 5.03 9.80 11.97
CA LEU A 211 6.07 10.18 12.93
C LEU A 211 5.56 10.10 14.38
N HIS A 212 4.27 10.31 14.61
CA HIS A 212 3.66 10.05 15.92
C HIS A 212 3.66 8.53 16.21
N TRP A 213 3.19 7.71 15.27
CA TRP A 213 3.23 6.23 15.40
C TRP A 213 4.65 5.66 15.53
N ALA A 214 5.66 6.31 14.95
CA ALA A 214 7.06 5.88 15.06
C ALA A 214 7.61 5.99 16.49
N ARG A 215 6.94 6.72 17.39
CA ARG A 215 7.31 6.85 18.81
C ARG A 215 6.69 5.75 19.68
N GLU A 216 5.72 5.01 19.16
CA GLU A 216 4.96 4.00 19.88
C GLU A 216 5.18 2.61 19.29
N ARG A 217 4.71 1.57 19.98
CA ARG A 217 4.59 0.24 19.38
C ARG A 217 3.43 0.25 18.40
N ALA A 218 3.68 -0.22 17.18
CA ALA A 218 2.64 -0.31 16.15
C ALA A 218 2.55 -1.73 15.62
N ALA A 219 1.34 -2.14 15.25
CA ALA A 219 1.05 -3.45 14.66
C ALA A 219 1.36 -3.51 13.15
N PHE A 220 1.79 -2.41 12.55
CA PHE A 220 2.09 -2.29 11.12
C PHE A 220 3.50 -1.75 10.89
N ASP A 221 4.00 -1.90 9.66
CA ASP A 221 5.34 -1.47 9.25
C ASP A 221 5.40 0.05 9.01
N VAL A 222 5.54 0.81 10.10
CA VAL A 222 5.57 2.29 10.10
C VAL A 222 6.65 2.82 9.16
N ALA A 223 7.84 2.20 9.15
CA ALA A 223 8.97 2.68 8.35
C ALA A 223 8.74 2.54 6.84
N ARG A 224 8.19 1.40 6.39
CA ARG A 224 7.86 1.23 4.96
C ARG A 224 6.68 2.06 4.52
N LEU A 225 5.68 2.24 5.39
CA LEU A 225 4.56 3.13 5.07
C LEU A 225 5.02 4.60 5.01
N PHE A 226 5.92 5.01 5.92
CA PHE A 226 6.58 6.32 5.85
C PHE A 226 7.36 6.48 4.55
N ALA A 227 8.15 5.48 4.15
CA ALA A 227 8.88 5.48 2.89
C ALA A 227 7.93 5.63 1.68
N ALA A 228 6.80 4.91 1.67
CA ALA A 228 5.79 5.02 0.62
C ALA A 228 5.24 6.44 0.49
N VAL A 229 4.74 7.01 1.60
CA VAL A 229 4.18 8.37 1.61
C VAL A 229 5.24 9.41 1.27
N TRP A 230 6.46 9.25 1.77
CA TRP A 230 7.57 10.16 1.49
C TRP A 230 7.91 10.19 -0.01
N VAL A 231 8.10 9.03 -0.63
CA VAL A 231 8.43 8.94 -2.05
C VAL A 231 7.26 9.39 -2.93
N MET A 232 6.01 9.11 -2.54
CA MET A 232 4.83 9.65 -3.22
C MET A 232 4.80 11.18 -3.15
N ALA A 233 5.10 11.80 -2.01
CA ALA A 233 5.23 13.25 -1.90
C ALA A 233 6.36 13.81 -2.79
N LEU A 234 7.50 13.12 -2.86
CA LEU A 234 8.60 13.46 -3.77
C LEU A 234 8.16 13.41 -5.24
N SER A 235 7.31 12.45 -5.62
CA SER A 235 6.77 12.36 -6.98
C SER A 235 5.91 13.58 -7.34
N GLU A 236 5.14 14.14 -6.40
CA GLU A 236 4.30 15.32 -6.64
C GLU A 236 5.13 16.58 -6.92
N PHE A 237 6.33 16.70 -6.32
CA PHE A 237 7.22 17.82 -6.65
C PHE A 237 7.65 17.77 -8.11
N PHE A 238 7.95 16.60 -8.65
CA PHE A 238 8.21 16.45 -10.09
C PHE A 238 6.98 16.80 -10.93
N PHE A 239 5.79 16.40 -10.50
CA PHE A 239 4.54 16.76 -11.20
C PHE A 239 4.19 18.26 -11.11
N THR A 240 4.69 18.96 -10.10
CA THR A 240 4.52 20.42 -9.98
C THR A 240 5.47 21.19 -10.90
N PHE A 241 6.66 20.64 -11.20
CA PHE A 241 7.70 21.32 -11.97
C PHE A 241 7.70 21.05 -13.48
N TYR A 242 6.92 20.08 -13.98
CA TYR A 242 6.89 19.83 -15.42
C TYR A 242 6.23 20.99 -16.18
N ILE A 243 6.75 21.25 -17.37
CA ILE A 243 6.26 22.29 -18.29
C ILE A 243 5.49 21.63 -19.43
N ILE A 244 5.97 20.48 -19.91
CA ILE A 244 5.38 19.73 -21.01
C ILE A 244 5.07 18.32 -20.53
N ALA A 245 3.92 17.77 -20.93
CA ALA A 245 3.48 16.43 -20.51
C ALA A 245 4.46 15.29 -20.86
N THR A 246 5.45 15.54 -21.72
CA THR A 246 6.44 14.55 -22.18
C THR A 246 7.87 14.88 -21.73
N ASP A 247 8.05 15.74 -20.73
CA ASP A 247 9.35 16.18 -20.27
C ASP A 247 9.96 15.23 -19.20
N PRO A 248 11.24 15.43 -18.81
CA PRO A 248 11.92 14.54 -17.88
C PRO A 248 11.37 14.63 -16.46
N PHE A 249 10.83 15.79 -16.04
CA PHE A 249 10.21 15.91 -14.72
C PHE A 249 8.99 15.01 -14.65
N ASN A 250 8.13 15.07 -15.66
CA ASN A 250 6.94 14.25 -15.70
C ASN A 250 7.32 12.75 -15.65
N LEU A 251 8.30 12.31 -16.44
CA LEU A 251 8.80 10.92 -16.41
C LEU A 251 9.36 10.52 -15.03
N LEU A 252 10.18 11.37 -14.40
CA LEU A 252 10.73 11.13 -13.07
C LEU A 252 9.64 11.03 -12.00
N GLY A 253 8.58 11.84 -12.12
CA GLY A 253 7.38 11.74 -11.29
C GLY A 253 6.77 10.33 -11.36
N HIS A 254 6.59 9.78 -12.57
CA HIS A 254 6.07 8.42 -12.73
C HIS A 254 7.03 7.34 -12.19
N ILE A 255 8.35 7.51 -12.33
CA ILE A 255 9.32 6.59 -11.72
C ILE A 255 9.21 6.59 -10.19
N TYR A 256 9.15 7.76 -9.58
CA TYR A 256 9.01 7.89 -8.13
C TYR A 256 7.65 7.34 -7.66
N LYS A 257 6.58 7.56 -8.43
CA LYS A 257 5.26 6.96 -8.17
C LYS A 257 5.35 5.44 -8.04
N VAL A 258 6.00 4.76 -9.00
CA VAL A 258 6.19 3.30 -8.97
C VAL A 258 6.95 2.86 -7.71
N VAL A 259 8.03 3.55 -7.35
CA VAL A 259 8.82 3.22 -6.15
C VAL A 259 7.99 3.42 -4.87
N GLY A 260 7.23 4.52 -4.78
CA GLY A 260 6.32 4.76 -3.66
C GLY A 260 5.25 3.66 -3.53
N TYR A 261 4.66 3.25 -4.65
CA TYR A 261 3.65 2.19 -4.70
C TYR A 261 4.24 0.83 -4.31
N TYR A 262 5.47 0.55 -4.72
CA TYR A 262 6.19 -0.64 -4.26
C TYR A 262 6.35 -0.67 -2.73
N TYR A 263 6.76 0.44 -2.12
CA TYR A 263 6.86 0.53 -0.65
C TYR A 263 5.49 0.35 0.02
N LEU A 264 4.43 0.92 -0.55
CA LEU A 264 3.07 0.75 -0.05
C LEU A 264 2.66 -0.73 -0.08
N TYR A 265 2.85 -1.40 -1.22
CA TYR A 265 2.57 -2.83 -1.36
C TYR A 265 3.38 -3.64 -0.35
N ARG A 266 4.67 -3.37 -0.18
CA ARG A 266 5.49 -4.05 0.84
C ARG A 266 4.98 -3.81 2.25
N ALA A 267 4.57 -2.58 2.59
CA ALA A 267 4.02 -2.27 3.91
C ALA A 267 2.75 -3.07 4.20
N ILE A 268 1.84 -3.17 3.22
CA ILE A 268 0.58 -3.91 3.35
C ILE A 268 0.84 -5.42 3.35
N PHE A 269 1.62 -5.93 2.40
CA PHE A 269 1.92 -7.36 2.27
C PHE A 269 2.61 -7.91 3.52
N VAL A 270 3.59 -7.18 4.07
CA VAL A 270 4.30 -7.63 5.27
C VAL A 270 3.37 -7.63 6.48
N GLY A 271 2.54 -6.59 6.65
CA GLY A 271 1.61 -6.51 7.77
C GLY A 271 0.49 -7.55 7.72
N THR A 272 0.02 -7.91 6.51
CA THR A 272 -1.16 -8.76 6.33
C THR A 272 -0.84 -10.23 6.05
N ILE A 273 0.35 -10.55 5.52
CA ILE A 273 0.73 -11.91 5.12
C ILE A 273 1.99 -12.37 5.88
N GLU A 274 3.11 -11.66 5.75
CA GLU A 274 4.39 -12.14 6.32
C GLU A 274 4.38 -12.17 7.85
N ALA A 275 3.81 -11.15 8.51
CA ALA A 275 3.79 -11.06 9.97
C ALA A 275 2.94 -12.17 10.62
N PRO A 276 1.67 -12.41 10.20
CA PRO A 276 0.89 -13.53 10.73
C PRO A 276 1.56 -14.90 10.50
N TYR A 277 2.17 -15.12 9.32
CA TYR A 277 2.86 -16.37 9.02
C TYR A 277 4.10 -16.58 9.91
N ARG A 278 4.84 -15.50 10.20
CA ARG A 278 5.98 -15.56 11.12
C ARG A 278 5.56 -15.92 12.53
N VAL A 279 4.46 -15.34 13.02
CA VAL A 279 3.88 -15.68 14.33
C VAL A 279 3.46 -17.15 14.35
N LEU A 280 2.73 -17.61 13.34
CA LEU A 280 2.32 -19.02 13.23
C LEU A 280 3.52 -19.97 13.28
N LYS A 281 4.56 -19.71 12.48
CA LYS A 281 5.78 -20.53 12.47
C LYS A 281 6.51 -20.53 13.82
N GLN A 282 6.49 -19.42 14.55
CA GLN A 282 7.06 -19.34 15.89
C GLN A 282 6.24 -20.14 16.91
N SER A 283 4.91 -20.03 16.85
CA SER A 283 3.99 -20.83 17.67
C SER A 283 4.14 -22.33 17.43
N ASP A 284 4.22 -22.76 16.17
CA ASP A 284 4.44 -24.17 15.81
C ASP A 284 5.77 -24.68 16.35
N LYS A 285 6.84 -23.88 16.24
CA LYS A 285 8.16 -24.26 16.77
C LYS A 285 8.14 -24.36 18.30
N ALA A 286 7.48 -23.44 18.97
CA ALA A 286 7.34 -23.46 20.42
C ALA A 286 6.53 -24.67 20.89
N MET A 287 5.41 -24.97 20.22
CA MET A 287 4.57 -26.13 20.50
C MET A 287 5.38 -27.43 20.35
N ARG A 288 6.10 -27.59 19.24
CA ARG A 288 6.96 -28.76 19.03
C ARG A 288 8.04 -28.89 20.10
N ALA A 289 8.68 -27.79 20.49
CA ALA A 289 9.68 -27.82 21.56
C ALA A 289 9.08 -28.22 22.91
N VAL A 290 7.82 -27.84 23.19
CA VAL A 290 7.09 -28.28 24.39
C VAL A 290 6.77 -29.77 24.31
N LEU A 291 6.19 -30.25 23.20
CA LEU A 291 5.89 -31.67 22.99
C LEU A 291 7.15 -32.53 23.10
N ASP A 292 8.27 -32.06 22.54
CA ASP A 292 9.56 -32.71 22.66
C ASP A 292 10.07 -32.71 24.11
N ALA A 293 9.81 -31.67 24.90
CA ALA A 293 10.31 -31.56 26.27
C ALA A 293 9.51 -32.41 27.28
N VAL A 294 8.28 -32.83 26.96
CA VAL A 294 7.47 -33.67 27.83
C VAL A 294 8.01 -35.12 27.80
N PRO A 295 8.39 -35.69 28.96
CA PRO A 295 8.90 -37.06 29.01
C PRO A 295 7.81 -38.12 28.89
N ASP A 296 6.54 -37.75 29.08
CA ASP A 296 5.40 -38.67 29.07
C ASP A 296 4.95 -39.04 27.64
N LEU A 297 4.27 -40.19 27.55
CA LEU A 297 3.55 -40.60 26.35
C LEU A 297 2.33 -39.69 26.13
N MET A 298 2.31 -38.94 25.04
CA MET A 298 1.16 -38.14 24.64
C MET A 298 0.45 -38.77 23.45
N PHE A 299 -0.85 -39.02 23.60
CA PHE A 299 -1.71 -39.55 22.55
C PHE A 299 -2.71 -38.49 22.12
N GLU A 300 -2.73 -38.15 20.84
CA GLU A 300 -3.76 -37.33 20.22
C GLU A 300 -4.83 -38.26 19.65
N VAL A 301 -6.05 -38.15 20.16
CA VAL A 301 -7.19 -39.02 19.80
C VAL A 301 -8.36 -38.19 19.30
N THR A 302 -9.08 -38.70 18.30
CA THR A 302 -10.34 -38.10 17.83
C THR A 302 -11.42 -38.18 18.91
N ARG A 303 -12.51 -37.42 18.74
CA ARG A 303 -13.69 -37.55 19.62
C ARG A 303 -14.27 -38.96 19.65
N ASP A 304 -14.13 -39.70 18.55
CA ASP A 304 -14.61 -41.08 18.42
C ASP A 304 -13.56 -42.10 18.90
N GLY A 305 -12.52 -41.66 19.61
CA GLY A 305 -11.53 -42.53 20.24
C GLY A 305 -10.52 -43.15 19.28
N HIS A 306 -10.27 -42.58 18.10
CA HIS A 306 -9.23 -43.10 17.20
C HIS A 306 -7.91 -42.35 17.39
N TYR A 307 -6.78 -43.07 17.48
CA TYR A 307 -5.46 -42.46 17.58
C TYR A 307 -5.10 -41.72 16.29
N VAL A 308 -4.79 -40.43 16.39
CA VAL A 308 -4.39 -39.55 15.28
C VAL A 308 -2.88 -39.41 15.24
N GLN A 309 -2.27 -39.18 16.40
CA GLN A 309 -0.84 -38.96 16.51
C GLN A 309 -0.34 -39.39 17.90
N ILE A 310 0.91 -39.83 17.96
CA ILE A 310 1.58 -40.20 19.21
C ILE A 310 2.87 -39.41 19.28
N HIS A 311 3.09 -38.71 20.40
CA HIS A 311 4.30 -37.97 20.68
C HIS A 311 4.97 -38.58 21.91
N THR A 312 6.19 -39.10 21.75
CA THR A 312 6.96 -39.69 22.84
C THR A 312 8.46 -39.62 22.57
N ARG A 313 9.24 -39.35 23.61
CA ARG A 313 10.70 -39.52 23.61
C ARG A 313 11.15 -40.90 24.07
N GLN A 314 10.24 -41.71 24.57
CA GLN A 314 10.48 -43.05 25.08
C GLN A 314 9.66 -44.05 24.27
N PRO A 315 10.00 -44.28 22.98
CA PRO A 315 9.28 -45.23 22.14
C PRO A 315 9.28 -46.66 22.71
N GLU A 316 10.23 -47.00 23.56
CA GLU A 316 10.28 -48.26 24.31
C GLU A 316 9.15 -48.43 25.33
N LEU A 317 8.48 -47.35 25.75
CA LEU A 317 7.30 -47.42 26.61
C LEU A 317 6.02 -47.72 25.83
N LEU A 318 6.06 -47.68 24.48
CA LEU A 318 4.92 -48.07 23.66
C LEU A 318 4.83 -49.60 23.61
N LEU A 319 3.62 -50.13 23.85
CA LEU A 319 3.32 -51.56 23.72
C LEU A 319 3.47 -52.08 22.28
N MET A 320 3.38 -51.19 21.29
CA MET A 320 3.49 -51.50 19.86
C MET A 320 3.98 -50.27 19.08
N PRO A 321 4.55 -50.45 17.87
CA PRO A 321 5.06 -49.34 17.08
C PRO A 321 4.00 -48.28 16.80
N ALA A 322 4.36 -47.00 16.86
CA ALA A 322 3.42 -45.90 16.62
C ALA A 322 2.73 -45.99 15.24
N SER A 323 3.42 -46.53 14.23
CA SER A 323 2.87 -46.77 12.89
C SER A 323 1.72 -47.79 12.85
N GLU A 324 1.60 -48.66 13.86
CA GLU A 324 0.55 -49.67 13.96
C GLU A 324 -0.66 -49.19 14.78
N VAL A 325 -0.44 -48.20 15.66
CA VAL A 325 -1.45 -47.62 16.55
C VAL A 325 -2.23 -46.49 15.87
N VAL A 326 -1.54 -45.64 15.10
CA VAL A 326 -2.17 -44.50 14.42
C VAL A 326 -3.25 -45.00 13.45
N GLY A 327 -4.47 -44.48 13.62
CA GLY A 327 -5.66 -44.83 12.85
C GLY A 327 -6.56 -45.88 13.50
N ARG A 328 -6.12 -46.58 14.56
CA ARG A 328 -6.94 -47.57 15.28
C ARG A 328 -7.77 -46.95 16.40
N SER A 329 -8.85 -47.62 16.79
CA SER A 329 -9.65 -47.24 17.96
C SER A 329 -8.93 -47.58 19.26
N ILE A 330 -9.11 -46.75 20.30
CA ILE A 330 -8.68 -47.02 21.68
C ILE A 330 -9.33 -48.29 22.25
N HIS A 331 -10.42 -48.79 21.65
CA HIS A 331 -11.09 -50.01 22.08
C HIS A 331 -10.48 -51.28 21.47
N ASP A 332 -9.66 -51.14 20.42
CA ASP A 332 -9.07 -52.26 19.68
C ASP A 332 -7.65 -52.61 20.17
N ILE A 333 -7.07 -51.81 21.06
CA ILE A 333 -5.67 -51.88 21.51
C ILE A 333 -5.58 -52.14 23.01
#